data_AF-A0AAV4B2K6-F1
#
_entry.id   AF-A0AAV4B2K6-F1
#
_cell.length_a   1.000
_cell.length_b   1.000
_cell.length_c   1.000
_cell.angle_alpha   90.00
_cell.angle_beta   90.00
_cell.angle_gamma   90.00
#
_symmetry.space_group_name_H-M   'P 1'
#
loop_
_entity.id
_entity.type
_entity.pdbx_description
1 polymer ?
#
loop_
_entity_poly.entity_id
_entity_poly.type
_entity_poly.pdbx_seq_one_letter_code
_entity_poly.pdbx_strand_id
1 'polypeptide(L)'
;MSDQSSTSSQEDIKLILIGLVRQNPALYDPGHVDYKNRVLKDKTWAEINNDIGIPDFDARKEWTTPRNYANNHRDRLKMPSGSAASSTRSGGKRKRSEWQYAADMQFLLPLLGKHREMDSTMHKSSGGKKTPAS
;
A
#
# COMPACT_ATOMS: atom_id res chain seq x y z
N MET A 1 -23.62 27.57 -7.19
CA MET A 1 -22.84 27.12 -6.03
C MET A 1 -23.32 25.71 -5.73
N SER A 2 -22.64 24.70 -6.26
CA SER A 2 -23.16 23.32 -6.25
C SER A 2 -22.21 22.41 -5.48
N ASP A 3 -22.81 21.74 -4.50
CA ASP A 3 -22.45 20.44 -3.92
C ASP A 3 -21.05 20.29 -3.28
N GLN A 4 -20.94 20.71 -2.02
CA GLN A 4 -19.86 20.28 -1.13
C GLN A 4 -20.33 19.24 -0.09
N SER A 5 -21.57 18.74 -0.18
CA SER A 5 -22.14 17.91 0.88
C SER A 5 -21.94 16.40 0.69
N SER A 6 -21.48 15.93 -0.47
CA SER A 6 -21.40 14.49 -0.77
C SER A 6 -20.03 13.84 -0.49
N THR A 7 -18.97 14.62 -0.24
CA THR A 7 -17.62 14.07 0.00
C THR A 7 -17.30 13.80 1.46
N SER A 8 -17.95 14.48 2.41
CA SER A 8 -17.64 14.37 3.84
C SER A 8 -17.88 12.95 4.38
N SER A 9 -19.01 12.32 4.06
CA SER A 9 -19.35 10.99 4.57
C SER A 9 -18.43 9.88 4.05
N GLN A 10 -17.84 10.05 2.87
CA GLN A 10 -16.88 9.09 2.31
C GLN A 10 -15.50 9.21 2.97
N GLU A 11 -15.13 10.41 3.42
CA GLU A 11 -13.87 10.63 4.13
C GLU A 11 -13.90 10.06 5.55
N ASP A 12 -15.07 10.14 6.21
CA ASP A 12 -15.30 9.54 7.52
C ASP A 12 -15.17 8.01 7.47
N ILE A 13 -15.77 7.36 6.45
CA ILE A 13 -15.66 5.90 6.26
C ILE A 13 -14.21 5.47 6.10
N LYS A 14 -13.39 6.24 5.36
CA LYS A 14 -11.96 5.94 5.17
C LYS A 14 -11.18 6.05 6.48
N LEU A 15 -11.45 7.06 7.31
CA LEU A 15 -10.81 7.20 8.62
C LEU A 15 -11.16 6.03 9.54
N ILE A 16 -12.45 5.67 9.60
CA ILE A 16 -12.93 4.54 10.41
C ILE A 16 -12.28 3.25 9.92
N LEU A 17 -12.25 3.03 8.59
CA LEU A 17 -11.61 1.87 7.98
C LEU A 17 -10.13 1.76 8.36
N ILE A 18 -9.36 2.86 8.28
CA ILE A 18 -7.95 2.89 8.68
C ILE A 18 -7.82 2.54 10.17
N GLY A 19 -8.68 3.09 11.02
CA GLY A 19 -8.69 2.80 12.45
C GLY A 19 -8.98 1.33 12.77
N LEU A 20 -9.95 0.72 12.09
CA LEU A 20 -10.31 -0.69 12.27
C LEU A 20 -9.24 -1.64 11.75
N VAL A 21 -8.66 -1.34 10.57
CA VAL A 21 -7.55 -2.12 10.04
C VAL A 21 -6.33 -2.02 10.95
N ARG A 22 -6.02 -0.83 11.49
CA ARG A 22 -4.91 -0.62 12.44
C ARG A 22 -5.00 -1.52 13.67
N GLN A 23 -6.20 -1.73 14.19
CA GLN A 23 -6.45 -2.63 15.34
C GLN A 23 -6.22 -4.12 15.01
N ASN A 24 -6.19 -4.47 13.72
CA ASN A 24 -6.07 -5.84 13.25
C ASN A 24 -4.77 -6.07 12.47
N PRO A 25 -3.61 -6.18 13.16
CA PRO A 25 -2.29 -6.36 12.53
C PRO A 25 -2.22 -7.58 11.60
N ALA A 26 -3.02 -8.62 11.84
CA ALA A 26 -3.13 -9.77 10.95
C ALA A 26 -3.43 -9.39 9.48
N LEU A 27 -4.10 -8.26 9.23
CA LEU A 27 -4.45 -7.81 7.88
C LEU A 27 -3.25 -7.23 7.09
N TYR A 28 -2.32 -6.55 7.77
CA TYR A 28 -1.30 -5.74 7.11
C TYR A 28 0.14 -6.07 7.52
N ASP A 29 0.38 -6.66 8.69
CA ASP A 29 1.71 -6.98 9.21
C ASP A 29 2.19 -8.36 8.72
N PRO A 30 3.22 -8.44 7.85
CA PRO A 30 3.77 -9.72 7.40
C PRO A 30 4.46 -10.53 8.51
N GLY A 31 4.82 -9.89 9.63
CA GLY A 31 5.40 -10.53 10.80
C GLY A 31 4.38 -11.14 11.77
N HIS A 32 3.09 -10.86 11.60
CA HIS A 32 2.05 -11.39 12.46
C HIS A 32 1.83 -12.88 12.21
N VAL A 33 1.63 -13.66 13.29
CA VAL A 33 1.43 -15.12 13.21
C VAL A 33 0.24 -15.48 12.32
N ASP A 34 -0.85 -14.73 12.43
CA ASP A 34 -2.06 -14.93 11.63
C ASP A 34 -2.04 -14.25 10.25
N TYR A 35 -0.94 -13.62 9.84
CA TYR A 35 -0.87 -12.98 8.52
C TYR A 35 -1.10 -13.97 7.37
N LYS A 36 -0.74 -15.25 7.56
CA LYS A 36 -0.98 -16.30 6.55
C LYS A 36 -2.37 -16.93 6.68
N ASN A 37 -3.11 -16.64 7.75
CA ASN A 37 -4.41 -17.25 8.04
C ASN A 37 -5.51 -16.55 7.24
N ARG A 38 -5.84 -17.10 6.07
CA ARG A 38 -6.88 -16.56 5.18
C ARG A 38 -8.26 -16.53 5.85
N VAL A 39 -8.60 -17.58 6.60
CA VAL A 39 -9.90 -17.71 7.28
C VAL A 39 -10.07 -16.60 8.32
N LEU A 40 -9.02 -16.31 9.10
CA LEU A 40 -9.07 -15.21 10.06
C LEU A 40 -9.24 -13.87 9.34
N LYS A 41 -8.45 -13.63 8.28
CA LYS A 41 -8.54 -12.38 7.50
C LYS A 41 -9.93 -12.14 6.94
N ASP A 42 -10.55 -13.16 6.35
CA ASP A 42 -11.89 -13.03 5.78
C ASP A 42 -12.93 -12.74 6.87
N LYS A 43 -12.81 -13.36 8.05
CA LYS A 43 -13.66 -13.04 9.21
C LYS A 43 -13.47 -11.61 9.69
N THR A 44 -12.22 -11.18 9.88
CA THR A 44 -11.90 -9.81 10.31
C THR A 44 -12.42 -8.78 9.31
N TRP A 45 -12.27 -9.04 8.00
CA TRP A 45 -12.87 -8.16 6.98
C TRP A 45 -14.39 -8.13 7.12
N ALA A 46 -15.05 -9.28 7.25
CA ALA A 46 -16.51 -9.33 7.44
C ALA A 46 -16.97 -8.52 8.66
N GLU A 47 -16.24 -8.57 9.78
CA GLU A 47 -16.52 -7.76 10.97
C GLU A 47 -16.36 -6.26 10.68
N ILE A 48 -15.24 -5.85 10.08
CA ILE A 48 -14.99 -4.45 9.69
C ILE A 48 -16.09 -3.92 8.77
N ASN A 49 -16.50 -4.72 7.78
CA ASN A 49 -17.54 -4.38 6.82
C ASN A 49 -18.90 -4.18 7.49
N ASN A 50 -19.21 -5.03 8.47
CA ASN A 50 -20.43 -4.92 9.25
C ASN A 50 -20.44 -3.64 10.10
N ASP A 51 -19.28 -3.27 10.67
CA ASP A 51 -19.15 -2.08 11.51
C ASP A 51 -19.30 -0.77 10.72
N ILE A 52 -18.80 -0.71 9.49
CA ILE A 52 -18.88 0.49 8.63
C ILE A 52 -20.08 0.47 7.67
N GLY A 53 -20.76 -0.67 7.54
CA GLY A 53 -21.95 -0.83 6.69
C GLY A 53 -21.66 -0.81 5.19
N ILE A 54 -20.46 -1.20 4.74
CA ILE A 54 -20.11 -1.27 3.31
C ILE A 54 -19.81 -2.72 2.88
N PRO A 55 -19.97 -3.05 1.59
CA PRO A 55 -19.61 -4.37 1.07
C PRO A 55 -18.12 -4.69 1.22
N ASP A 56 -17.80 -5.96 1.40
CA ASP A 56 -16.41 -6.46 1.51
C ASP A 56 -15.51 -6.05 0.33
N PHE A 57 -16.09 -6.09 -0.87
CA PHE A 57 -15.39 -5.66 -2.07
C PHE A 57 -14.98 -4.18 -1.98
N ASP A 58 -15.89 -3.32 -1.53
CA ASP A 58 -15.64 -1.88 -1.44
C ASP A 58 -14.66 -1.56 -0.31
N ALA A 59 -14.77 -2.21 0.85
CA ALA A 59 -13.80 -2.00 1.95
C ALA A 59 -12.37 -2.37 1.54
N ARG A 60 -12.18 -3.51 0.86
CA ARG A 60 -10.85 -3.93 0.37
C ARG A 60 -10.32 -3.00 -0.72
N LYS A 61 -11.19 -2.51 -1.60
CA LYS A 61 -10.85 -1.53 -2.63
C LYS A 61 -10.45 -0.18 -2.00
N GLU A 62 -11.23 0.30 -1.05
CA GLU A 62 -10.96 1.53 -0.30
C GLU A 62 -9.70 1.42 0.56
N TRP A 63 -9.33 0.22 1.02
CA TRP A 63 -8.05 -0.03 1.70
C TRP A 63 -6.84 -0.08 0.74
N THR A 64 -7.05 -0.39 -0.54
CA THR A 64 -5.96 -0.51 -1.52
C THR A 64 -5.30 0.85 -1.81
N THR A 65 -6.10 1.89 -2.02
CA THR A 65 -5.64 3.27 -2.24
C THR A 65 -4.72 3.78 -1.13
N PRO A 66 -5.13 3.78 0.16
CA PRO A 66 -4.34 4.27 1.26
C PRO A 66 -3.06 3.45 1.44
N ARG A 67 -3.14 2.12 1.32
CA ARG A 67 -1.97 1.24 1.40
C ARG A 67 -0.94 1.56 0.30
N ASN A 68 -1.38 1.79 -0.93
CA ASN A 68 -0.50 2.17 -2.03
C ASN A 68 0.18 3.53 -1.79
N TYR A 69 -0.56 4.48 -1.21
CA TYR A 69 0.02 5.75 -0.82
C TYR A 69 1.12 5.56 0.24
N ALA A 70 0.88 4.74 1.27
CA ALA A 70 1.87 4.46 2.32
C ALA A 70 3.14 3.82 1.75
N ASN A 71 3.02 2.90 0.78
CA ASN A 71 4.16 2.35 0.03
C ASN A 71 4.95 3.44 -0.70
N ASN A 72 4.26 4.26 -1.51
CA ASN A 72 4.88 5.33 -2.27
C ASN A 72 5.53 6.40 -1.35
N HIS A 73 4.89 6.71 -0.23
CA HIS A 73 5.41 7.64 0.76
C HIS A 73 6.70 7.11 1.39
N ARG A 74 6.74 5.82 1.76
CA ARG A 74 7.94 5.14 2.24
C ARG A 74 9.04 5.13 1.19
N ASP A 75 8.75 4.83 -0.07
CA ASP A 75 9.76 4.86 -1.13
C ASP A 75 10.34 6.27 -1.30
N ARG A 76 9.51 7.32 -1.21
CA ARG A 76 9.97 8.71 -1.21
C ARG A 76 10.82 9.08 0.01
N LEU A 77 10.54 8.52 1.19
CA LEU A 77 11.38 8.69 2.39
C LEU A 77 12.71 7.94 2.28
N LYS A 78 12.75 6.84 1.52
CA LYS A 78 13.95 6.03 1.29
C LYS A 78 14.86 6.57 0.19
N MET A 79 14.37 7.45 -0.68
CA MET A 79 15.22 8.11 -1.66
C MET A 79 16.11 9.15 -0.94
N PRO A 80 17.44 9.03 -1.03
CA PRO A 80 18.32 10.14 -0.71
C PRO A 80 17.91 11.32 -1.60
N SER A 81 17.92 12.54 -1.06
CA SER A 81 17.43 13.78 -1.67
C SER A 81 18.12 14.21 -2.99
N GLY A 82 18.80 13.33 -3.73
CA GLY A 82 19.68 13.69 -4.85
C GLY A 82 19.60 12.83 -6.11
N SER A 83 18.57 12.00 -6.31
CA SER A 83 18.50 11.16 -7.54
C SER A 83 17.11 11.12 -8.17
N ALA A 84 16.73 12.25 -8.76
CA ALA A 84 15.83 12.30 -9.90
C ALA A 84 16.26 13.46 -10.80
N ALA A 85 17.31 13.24 -11.59
CA ALA A 85 17.55 14.09 -12.74
C ALA A 85 16.50 13.76 -13.81
N SER A 86 15.85 14.84 -14.28
CA SER A 86 15.13 14.95 -15.54
C SER A 86 13.73 14.30 -15.65
N SER A 87 12.72 15.09 -15.31
CA SER A 87 11.67 15.38 -16.29
C SER A 87 11.33 16.86 -16.19
N THR A 88 11.71 17.55 -17.25
CA THR A 88 11.52 18.96 -17.58
C THR A 88 10.19 19.58 -17.14
N ARG A 89 10.31 20.82 -16.66
CA ARG A 89 9.45 22.01 -16.87
C ARG A 89 9.01 22.63 -15.53
N SER A 90 9.77 23.65 -15.16
CA SER A 90 9.37 24.90 -14.49
C SER A 90 8.18 24.88 -13.51
N GLY A 91 8.44 25.41 -12.31
CA GLY A 91 7.44 26.22 -11.59
C GLY A 91 6.85 25.56 -10.34
N GLY A 92 7.19 26.17 -9.20
CA GLY A 92 6.50 25.98 -7.93
C GLY A 92 7.02 24.81 -7.11
N LYS A 93 7.49 25.10 -5.89
CA LYS A 93 7.45 24.14 -4.79
C LYS A 93 5.98 23.74 -4.63
N ARG A 94 5.53 22.70 -5.32
CA ARG A 94 4.21 22.12 -5.07
C ARG A 94 4.25 21.75 -3.60
N LYS A 95 3.50 22.47 -2.76
CA LYS A 95 3.30 22.12 -1.35
C LYS A 95 2.92 20.66 -1.40
N ARG A 96 3.85 19.79 -0.96
CA ARG A 96 3.70 18.35 -1.05
C ARG A 96 2.40 18.07 -0.31
N SER A 97 1.32 17.83 -1.04
CA SER A 97 0.01 17.63 -0.43
C SER A 97 0.18 16.42 0.47
N GLU A 98 0.33 16.74 1.75
CA GLU A 98 0.29 15.78 2.82
C GLU A 98 -1.12 15.23 2.72
N TRP A 99 -1.19 14.00 2.22
CA TRP A 99 -2.45 13.33 2.07
C TRP A 99 -3.08 13.26 3.45
N GLN A 100 -4.37 13.57 3.55
CA GLN A 100 -5.03 13.80 4.83
C GLN A 100 -4.95 12.62 5.80
N TYR A 101 -4.74 11.41 5.29
CA TYR A 101 -4.59 10.18 6.06
C TYR A 101 -3.13 9.79 6.32
N ALA A 102 -2.15 10.63 5.97
CA ALA A 102 -0.73 10.32 6.11
C ALA A 102 -0.34 10.09 7.57
N ALA A 103 -0.87 10.89 8.49
CA ALA A 103 -0.66 10.72 9.93
C ALA A 103 -1.25 9.39 10.42
N ASP A 104 -2.50 9.09 10.04
CA ASP A 104 -3.17 7.86 10.44
C ASP A 104 -2.53 6.60 9.84
N MET A 105 -1.82 6.72 8.72
CA MET A 105 -1.17 5.61 8.01
C MET A 105 0.31 5.43 8.39
N GLN A 106 0.81 6.24 9.32
CA GLN A 106 2.20 6.18 9.77
C GLN A 106 2.56 4.83 10.42
N PHE A 107 1.57 4.11 10.99
CA PHE A 107 1.77 2.78 11.59
C PHE A 107 2.19 1.71 10.58
N LEU A 108 1.95 1.91 9.28
CA LEU A 108 2.40 0.97 8.26
C LEU A 108 3.90 1.14 7.94
N LEU A 109 4.47 2.32 8.11
CA LEU A 109 5.86 2.62 7.69
C LEU A 109 6.90 1.63 8.24
N PRO A 110 6.85 1.21 9.53
CA PRO A 110 7.77 0.20 10.06
C PRO A 110 7.63 -1.18 9.42
N LEU A 111 6.40 -1.55 9.02
CA LEU A 111 6.06 -2.89 8.54
C LEU A 111 6.29 -3.07 7.05
N LEU A 112 6.23 -1.97 6.30
CA LEU A 112 6.61 -1.89 4.88
C LEU A 112 8.13 -2.09 4.67
N GLY A 113 8.87 -2.42 5.73
CA GLY A 113 10.32 -2.57 5.78
C GLY A 113 10.87 -3.91 5.27
N LYS A 114 10.08 -4.96 5.07
CA LYS A 114 10.57 -6.27 4.62
C LYS A 114 10.21 -6.53 3.16
N HIS A 115 10.81 -5.77 2.24
CA HIS A 115 11.00 -6.35 0.91
C HIS A 115 11.86 -7.59 1.14
N ARG A 116 11.34 -8.76 0.75
CA ARG A 116 12.12 -9.99 0.65
C ARG A 116 13.45 -9.60 0.03
N GLU A 117 14.57 -9.84 0.70
CA GLU A 117 15.77 -10.07 -0.09
C GLU A 117 15.35 -11.14 -1.08
N MET A 118 15.28 -10.78 -2.37
CA MET A 118 15.20 -11.79 -3.39
C MET A 118 16.56 -12.45 -3.31
N ASP A 119 16.60 -13.53 -2.54
CA ASP A 119 17.78 -14.35 -2.38
C ASP A 119 18.25 -14.71 -3.78
N SER A 120 19.34 -14.04 -4.15
CA SER A 120 20.02 -14.22 -5.40
C SER A 120 20.59 -15.62 -5.40
N THR A 121 19.85 -16.64 -5.88
CA THR A 121 20.38 -17.85 -6.54
C THR A 121 19.26 -18.65 -7.23
N MET A 122 19.19 -18.59 -8.56
CA MET A 122 19.04 -19.83 -9.34
C MET A 122 20.04 -19.79 -10.49
N HIS A 123 21.21 -20.38 -10.23
CA HIS A 123 22.18 -20.78 -11.22
C HIS A 123 21.71 -22.09 -11.87
N LYS A 124 21.85 -22.15 -13.22
CA LYS A 124 22.29 -23.30 -14.03
C LYS A 124 21.26 -24.05 -14.91
N SER A 125 21.55 -23.96 -16.21
CA SER A 125 21.52 -25.01 -17.26
C SER A 125 20.23 -25.24 -18.05
N SER A 126 20.29 -24.94 -19.36
CA SER A 126 20.02 -25.94 -20.41
C SER A 126 20.28 -25.40 -21.84
N GLY A 127 21.16 -26.08 -22.59
CA GLY A 127 21.20 -26.26 -24.06
C GLY A 127 21.34 -25.01 -24.95
N GLY A 128 22.38 -24.84 -25.77
CA GLY A 128 22.95 -25.81 -26.68
C GLY A 128 22.46 -25.54 -28.11
N LYS A 129 23.24 -24.81 -28.90
CA LYS A 129 23.36 -25.03 -30.36
C LYS A 129 24.57 -24.30 -30.93
N LYS A 130 25.57 -25.12 -31.28
CA LYS A 130 26.63 -24.79 -32.24
C LYS A 130 25.98 -24.57 -33.61
N THR A 131 26.30 -23.48 -34.27
CA THR A 131 26.13 -23.34 -35.72
C THR A 131 27.54 -23.33 -36.32
N PRO A 132 27.97 -24.38 -37.05
CA PRO A 132 29.12 -24.25 -37.92
C PRO A 132 28.72 -23.51 -39.20
N ALA A 133 29.66 -22.69 -39.67
CA ALA A 133 29.60 -22.02 -40.95
C ALA A 133 29.63 -23.02 -42.12
N SER A 134 28.96 -22.66 -43.21
CA SER A 134 29.29 -23.08 -44.57
C SER A 134 28.90 -21.95 -45.51
#